data_AF-A0AAD7BRC4-F1
#
_entry.id   AF-A0AAD7BRC4-F1
#
_cell.length_a   1.000
_cell.length_b   1.000
_cell.length_c   1.000
_cell.angle_alpha   90.00
_cell.angle_beta   90.00
_cell.angle_gamma   90.00
#
_symmetry.space_group_name_H-M   'P 1'
#
loop_
_entity.id
_entity.type
_entity.pdbx_description
1 polymer ?
#
loop_
_entity_poly.entity_id
_entity_poly.type
_entity_poly.pdbx_seq_one_letter_code
_entity_poly.pdbx_strand_id
1 'polypeptide(L)'
;MTDLHLLGTQLRSAYLNPTSSSFITDISADLANTQQVKVLAKVGGEGAVVFDSATALLQGLFPPTTRNKLRLANDTVVMAPLGGYILETVEPGNNRSMESWTGCPAFEKHIAAFHKSDAFKAKAEDSEPFFRDLKDFVFARPTTLENIWNARRLYLTS
;
A
#
# COMPACT_ATOMS: atom_id res chain seq x y z
N MET A 1 10.83 -2.28 5.61
CA MET A 1 11.20 -2.74 4.24
C MET A 1 11.52 -4.23 4.20
N THR A 2 12.26 -4.79 5.17
CA THR A 2 12.62 -6.22 5.21
C THR A 2 11.42 -7.16 5.14
N ASP A 3 10.33 -6.88 5.86
CA ASP A 3 9.15 -7.76 5.87
C ASP A 3 8.47 -7.88 4.51
N LEU A 4 8.42 -6.78 3.74
CA LEU A 4 7.82 -6.78 2.42
C LEU A 4 8.71 -7.48 1.39
N HIS A 5 10.02 -7.35 1.54
CA HIS A 5 10.97 -8.14 0.73
C HIS A 5 10.78 -9.65 0.99
N LEU A 6 10.67 -10.06 2.25
CA LEU A 6 10.41 -11.45 2.62
C LEU A 6 9.06 -11.94 2.07
N LEU A 7 8.02 -11.11 2.15
CA LEU A 7 6.73 -11.40 1.52
C LEU A 7 6.89 -11.61 0.01
N GLY A 8 7.65 -10.75 -0.68
CA GLY A 8 7.98 -10.92 -2.08
C GLY A 8 8.62 -12.28 -2.39
N THR A 9 9.61 -12.69 -1.58
CA THR A 9 10.26 -14.00 -1.71
C THR A 9 9.28 -15.16 -1.49
N GLN A 10 8.38 -15.04 -0.52
CA GLN A 10 7.33 -16.05 -0.27
C GLN A 10 6.37 -16.15 -1.45
N LEU A 11 5.89 -15.02 -1.98
CA LEU A 11 5.03 -15.00 -3.17
C LEU A 11 5.74 -15.58 -4.39
N ARG A 12 7.04 -15.32 -4.57
CA ARG A 12 7.86 -15.98 -5.60
C ARG A 12 7.84 -17.49 -5.45
N SER A 13 8.08 -18.00 -4.24
CA SER A 13 8.07 -19.44 -3.97
C SER A 13 6.69 -20.06 -4.20
N ALA A 14 5.60 -19.34 -3.91
CA ALA A 14 4.24 -19.83 -4.12
C ALA A 14 3.79 -19.80 -5.58
N TYR A 15 4.08 -18.72 -6.30
CA TYR A 15 3.46 -18.44 -7.60
C TYR A 15 4.41 -18.54 -8.80
N LEU A 16 5.72 -18.39 -8.59
CA LEU A 16 6.73 -18.40 -9.65
C LEU A 16 7.63 -19.65 -9.60
N ASN A 17 7.40 -20.56 -8.67
CA ASN A 17 8.11 -21.84 -8.57
C ASN A 17 7.30 -22.96 -9.25
N PRO A 18 7.81 -23.61 -10.30
CA PRO A 18 7.11 -24.69 -11.01
C PRO A 18 6.74 -25.90 -10.14
N THR A 19 7.43 -26.07 -9.01
CA THR A 19 7.15 -27.17 -8.05
C THR A 19 6.05 -26.83 -7.04
N SER A 20 5.58 -25.59 -7.00
CA SER A 20 4.48 -25.17 -6.14
C SER A 20 3.13 -25.60 -6.70
N SER A 21 2.22 -26.02 -5.81
CA SER A 21 0.82 -26.29 -6.18
C SER A 21 0.06 -25.05 -6.67
N SER A 22 0.57 -23.85 -6.38
CA SER A 22 -0.02 -22.57 -6.78
C SER A 22 0.76 -21.89 -7.91
N PHE A 23 1.62 -22.64 -8.60
CA PHE A 23 2.39 -22.09 -9.73
C PHE A 23 1.47 -21.48 -10.79
N ILE A 24 1.77 -20.25 -11.20
CA ILE A 24 1.08 -19.61 -12.31
C ILE A 24 1.74 -20.11 -13.60
N THR A 25 1.02 -20.93 -14.35
CA THR A 25 1.51 -21.47 -15.63
C THR A 25 1.86 -20.36 -16.61
N ASP A 26 2.93 -20.56 -17.40
CA ASP A 26 3.42 -19.66 -18.45
C ASP A 26 3.89 -18.26 -17.98
N ILE A 27 4.03 -18.04 -16.67
CA ILE A 27 4.58 -16.79 -16.14
C ILE A 27 6.10 -16.73 -16.32
N SER A 28 6.61 -15.55 -16.66
CA SER A 28 8.04 -15.28 -16.71
C SER A 28 8.58 -15.10 -15.29
N ALA A 29 9.11 -16.17 -14.69
CA ALA A 29 9.64 -16.12 -13.32
C ALA A 29 11.00 -15.39 -13.22
N ASP A 30 11.79 -15.38 -14.29
CA ASP A 30 13.15 -14.85 -14.30
C ASP A 30 13.25 -13.34 -14.56
N LEU A 31 12.32 -12.83 -15.37
CA LEU A 31 12.25 -11.42 -15.77
C LEU A 31 10.79 -11.00 -15.70
N ALA A 32 10.54 -9.88 -15.01
CA ALA A 32 9.21 -9.31 -14.96
C ALA A 32 8.75 -8.94 -16.38
N ASN A 33 7.61 -9.49 -16.80
CA ASN A 33 6.97 -9.14 -18.07
C ASN A 33 5.73 -8.30 -17.77
N THR A 34 5.71 -7.05 -18.21
CA THR A 34 4.62 -6.09 -17.93
C THR A 34 3.29 -6.45 -18.61
N GLN A 35 3.30 -7.38 -19.58
CA GLN A 35 2.07 -7.95 -20.15
C GLN A 35 1.48 -9.04 -19.26
N GLN A 36 2.29 -9.68 -18.42
CA GLN A 36 1.88 -10.77 -17.52
C GLN A 36 1.65 -10.27 -16.09
N VAL A 37 2.43 -9.27 -15.66
CA VAL A 37 2.39 -8.72 -14.30
C VAL A 37 2.23 -7.22 -14.38
N LYS A 38 1.10 -6.72 -13.90
CA LYS A 38 0.84 -5.30 -13.74
C LYS A 38 0.88 -4.93 -12.26
N VAL A 39 1.67 -3.92 -11.92
CA VAL A 39 1.80 -3.44 -10.54
C VAL A 39 1.37 -1.98 -10.47
N LEU A 40 0.36 -1.71 -9.65
CA LEU A 40 -0.16 -0.38 -9.41
C LEU A 40 0.10 -0.01 -7.94
N ALA A 41 0.67 1.17 -7.71
CA ALA A 41 0.79 1.76 -6.38
C ALA A 41 -0.03 3.04 -6.31
N LYS A 42 -0.86 3.19 -5.28
CA LYS A 42 -1.53 4.46 -5.02
C LYS A 42 -0.50 5.50 -4.55
N VAL A 43 -0.61 6.73 -5.05
CA VAL A 43 0.23 7.86 -4.63
C VAL A 43 -0.62 9.01 -4.05
N GLY A 44 -1.68 8.65 -3.32
CA GLY A 44 -2.49 9.60 -2.53
C GLY A 44 -1.72 10.15 -1.31
N GLY A 45 -2.44 10.56 -0.26
CA GLY A 45 -1.84 11.19 0.94
C GLY A 45 -0.78 10.39 1.71
N GLU A 46 -0.57 9.12 1.36
CA GLU A 46 0.42 8.19 1.95
C GLU A 46 1.49 7.73 0.93
N GLY A 47 1.56 8.38 -0.24
CA GLY A 47 2.12 7.81 -1.47
C GLY A 47 3.55 7.27 -1.40
N ALA A 48 4.47 7.92 -0.69
CA ALA A 48 5.87 7.49 -0.63
C ALA A 48 6.03 6.12 0.06
N VAL A 49 5.30 5.88 1.15
CA VAL A 49 5.41 4.62 1.90
C VAL A 49 4.86 3.46 1.08
N VAL A 50 3.75 3.66 0.35
CA VAL A 50 3.17 2.64 -0.52
C VAL A 50 4.10 2.32 -1.68
N PHE A 51 4.70 3.33 -2.30
CA PHE A 51 5.66 3.17 -3.38
C PHE A 51 6.91 2.38 -2.94
N ASP A 52 7.52 2.77 -1.82
CA ASP A 52 8.69 2.09 -1.27
C ASP A 52 8.36 0.66 -0.86
N SER A 53 7.16 0.46 -0.29
CA SER A 53 6.65 -0.85 0.10
C SER A 53 6.47 -1.78 -1.10
N ALA A 54 5.84 -1.30 -2.17
CA ALA A 54 5.67 -2.04 -3.40
C ALA A 54 7.02 -2.37 -4.03
N THR A 55 7.95 -1.41 -4.03
CA THR A 55 9.32 -1.60 -4.53
C THR A 55 10.05 -2.70 -3.76
N ALA A 56 10.02 -2.68 -2.42
CA ALA A 56 10.65 -3.70 -1.58
C ALA A 56 10.06 -5.10 -1.84
N LEU A 57 8.73 -5.20 -1.99
CA LEU A 57 8.06 -6.45 -2.35
C LEU A 57 8.51 -6.96 -3.72
N LEU A 58 8.57 -6.08 -4.72
CA LEU A 58 9.01 -6.46 -6.07
C LEU A 58 10.46 -6.93 -6.11
N GLN A 59 11.35 -6.37 -5.28
CA GLN A 59 12.72 -6.87 -5.15
C GLN A 59 12.80 -8.29 -4.58
N GLY A 60 11.84 -8.72 -3.77
CA GLY A 60 11.74 -10.10 -3.31
C GLY A 60 11.08 -11.03 -4.34
N LEU A 61 10.05 -10.52 -5.04
CA LEU A 61 9.28 -11.28 -6.03
C LEU A 61 10.05 -11.52 -7.34
N PHE A 62 10.73 -10.47 -7.82
CA PHE A 62 11.61 -10.45 -8.98
C PHE A 62 12.99 -9.91 -8.57
N PRO A 63 13.87 -10.79 -8.06
CA PRO A 63 15.20 -10.38 -7.61
C PRO A 63 16.00 -9.66 -8.71
N PRO A 64 16.80 -8.64 -8.35
CA PRO A 64 17.63 -7.92 -9.32
C PRO A 64 18.49 -8.86 -10.16
N THR A 65 18.47 -8.67 -11.48
CA THR A 65 19.17 -9.53 -12.44
C THR A 65 19.83 -8.69 -13.53
N THR A 66 21.05 -9.07 -13.94
CA THR A 66 21.76 -8.44 -15.07
C THR A 66 21.16 -8.81 -16.43
N ARG A 67 20.17 -9.73 -16.43
CA ARG A 67 19.46 -10.15 -17.65
C ARG A 67 18.51 -9.08 -18.18
N ASN A 68 18.13 -8.09 -17.36
CA ASN A 68 17.28 -6.99 -17.78
C ASN A 68 18.12 -5.88 -18.44
N LYS A 69 18.58 -6.16 -19.67
CA LYS A 69 19.48 -5.30 -20.43
C LYS A 69 18.97 -5.07 -21.85
N LEU A 70 19.19 -3.86 -22.36
CA LEU A 70 18.95 -3.48 -23.74
C LEU A 70 20.29 -3.17 -24.40
N ARG A 71 20.58 -3.80 -25.54
CA ARG A 71 21.72 -3.42 -26.38
C ARG A 71 21.23 -2.36 -27.36
N LEU A 72 21.78 -1.16 -27.25
CA LEU A 72 21.48 -0.05 -28.14
C LEU A 72 22.18 -0.23 -29.49
N ALA A 73 21.75 0.52 -30.49
CA ALA A 73 22.28 0.45 -31.86
C ALA A 73 23.77 0.81 -31.97
N ASN A 74 24.34 1.45 -30.94
CA ASN A 74 25.77 1.78 -30.82
C ASN A 74 26.56 0.76 -30.00
N ASP A 75 26.04 -0.47 -29.85
CA ASP A 75 26.61 -1.56 -29.06
C ASP A 75 26.78 -1.31 -27.56
N THR A 76 26.30 -0.18 -27.05
CA THR A 76 26.26 0.03 -25.60
C THR A 76 25.14 -0.79 -24.96
N VAL A 77 25.44 -1.38 -23.81
CA VAL A 77 24.49 -2.18 -23.03
C VAL A 77 23.98 -1.34 -21.88
N VAL A 78 22.68 -1.05 -21.87
CA VAL A 78 22.01 -0.34 -20.78
C VAL A 78 21.27 -1.37 -19.93
N MET A 79 21.52 -1.36 -18.63
CA MET A 79 20.73 -2.17 -17.68
C MET A 79 19.49 -1.38 -17.26
N ALA A 80 18.35 -2.06 -17.20
CA ALA A 80 17.13 -1.45 -16.72
C ALA A 80 17.30 -1.05 -15.24
N PRO A 81 16.90 0.17 -14.85
CA PRO A 81 16.92 0.59 -13.46
C PRO A 81 16.07 -0.37 -12.61
N LEU A 82 16.46 -0.57 -11.34
CA LEU A 82 15.78 -1.45 -10.38
C LEU A 82 15.64 -2.92 -10.82
N GLY A 83 16.41 -3.42 -11.79
CA GLY A 83 16.27 -4.79 -12.30
C GLY A 83 15.10 -4.98 -13.27
N GLY A 84 14.46 -3.87 -13.66
CA GLY A 84 13.50 -3.70 -14.74
C GLY A 84 12.10 -4.29 -14.53
N TYR A 85 11.61 -4.25 -13.29
CA TYR A 85 10.17 -4.15 -13.05
C TYR A 85 9.72 -2.68 -13.14
N ILE A 86 8.49 -2.43 -13.58
CA ILE A 86 7.88 -1.10 -13.64
C ILE A 86 6.71 -1.06 -12.66
N LEU A 87 6.68 0.01 -11.86
CA LEU A 87 5.57 0.32 -10.97
C LEU A 87 4.80 1.51 -11.54
N GLU A 88 3.51 1.33 -11.83
CA GLU A 88 2.64 2.42 -12.24
C GLU A 88 2.04 3.09 -11.01
N THR A 89 2.15 4.41 -10.92
CA THR A 89 1.56 5.19 -9.84
C THR A 89 0.17 5.67 -10.22
N VAL A 90 -0.82 5.43 -9.37
CA VAL A 90 -2.20 5.90 -9.59
C VAL A 90 -2.58 6.92 -8.54
N GLU A 91 -3.07 8.06 -9.01
CA GLU A 91 -3.56 9.14 -8.15
C GLU A 91 -5.08 9.08 -8.02
N PRO A 92 -5.64 9.29 -6.81
CA PRO A 92 -7.08 9.23 -6.57
C PRO A 92 -7.89 10.21 -7.45
N GLY A 93 -7.29 11.33 -7.85
CA GLY A 93 -7.91 12.30 -8.75
C GLY A 93 -8.14 11.75 -10.16
N ASN A 94 -7.24 10.89 -10.65
CA ASN A 94 -7.27 10.33 -12.01
C ASN A 94 -7.86 8.91 -12.05
N ASN A 95 -7.60 8.10 -11.01
CA ASN A 95 -8.08 6.73 -10.90
C ASN A 95 -8.46 6.40 -9.45
N ARG A 96 -9.76 6.24 -9.21
CA ARG A 96 -10.34 5.97 -7.89
C ARG A 96 -10.40 4.49 -7.52
N SER A 97 -9.87 3.57 -8.34
CA SER A 97 -9.94 2.12 -8.07
C SER A 97 -9.29 1.71 -6.75
N MET A 98 -8.25 2.43 -6.31
CA MET A 98 -7.52 2.15 -5.07
C MET A 98 -7.96 3.02 -3.88
N GLU A 99 -8.77 4.05 -4.11
CA GLU A 99 -9.34 4.93 -3.07
C GLU A 99 -10.77 5.35 -3.47
N SER A 100 -11.67 4.37 -3.62
CA SER A 100 -12.99 4.57 -4.22
C SER A 100 -13.93 5.45 -3.40
N TRP A 101 -13.60 5.66 -2.12
CA TRP A 101 -14.33 6.55 -1.21
C TRP A 101 -14.03 8.03 -1.44
N THR A 102 -12.93 8.37 -2.12
CA THR A 102 -12.50 9.75 -2.34
C THR A 102 -13.50 10.50 -3.23
N GLY A 103 -14.06 11.59 -2.69
CA GLY A 103 -15.05 12.42 -3.40
C GLY A 103 -16.35 11.68 -3.74
N CYS A 104 -16.82 10.81 -2.84
CA CYS A 104 -18.04 10.03 -2.99
C CYS A 104 -19.14 10.51 -2.01
N PRO A 105 -20.14 11.29 -2.49
CA PRO A 105 -21.21 11.82 -1.64
C PRO A 105 -22.04 10.74 -0.92
N ALA A 106 -22.18 9.56 -1.55
CA ALA A 106 -22.88 8.44 -0.93
C ALA A 106 -22.11 7.89 0.28
N PHE A 107 -20.79 7.80 0.18
CA PHE A 107 -19.93 7.39 1.29
C PHE A 107 -19.97 8.42 2.42
N GLU A 108 -19.86 9.72 2.10
CA GLU A 108 -19.97 10.80 3.09
C GLU A 108 -21.32 10.77 3.83
N LYS A 109 -22.43 10.58 3.10
CA LYS A 109 -23.76 10.42 3.68
C LYS A 109 -23.83 9.20 4.59
N HIS A 110 -23.23 8.09 4.19
CA HIS A 110 -23.19 6.87 4.99
C HIS A 110 -22.42 7.06 6.29
N ILE A 111 -21.23 7.66 6.25
CA ILE A 111 -20.43 7.97 7.44
C ILE A 111 -21.18 8.93 8.37
N ALA A 112 -21.82 9.97 7.84
CA ALA A 112 -22.63 10.89 8.63
C ALA A 112 -23.83 10.19 9.29
N ALA A 113 -24.44 9.21 8.62
CA ALA A 113 -25.51 8.40 9.21
C ALA A 113 -24.98 7.44 10.28
N PHE A 114 -23.82 6.82 10.05
CA PHE A 114 -23.15 5.94 11.02
C PHE A 114 -22.81 6.67 12.32
N HIS A 115 -22.20 7.86 12.25
CA HIS A 115 -21.90 8.67 13.45
C HIS A 115 -23.16 9.15 14.19
N LYS A 116 -24.32 9.19 13.52
CA LYS A 116 -25.61 9.54 14.14
C LYS A 116 -26.34 8.33 14.74
N SER A 117 -25.88 7.11 14.46
CA SER A 117 -26.51 5.88 14.95
C SER A 117 -26.40 5.75 16.47
N ASP A 118 -27.40 5.11 17.09
CA ASP A 118 -27.43 4.92 18.54
C ASP A 118 -26.26 4.06 19.03
N ALA A 119 -25.87 3.05 18.24
CA ALA A 119 -24.73 2.20 18.55
C ALA A 119 -23.41 3.00 18.60
N PHE A 120 -23.20 3.92 17.65
CA PHE A 120 -22.01 4.75 17.66
C PHE A 120 -22.01 5.74 18.84
N LYS A 121 -23.15 6.41 19.09
CA LYS A 121 -23.29 7.34 20.22
C LYS A 121 -23.07 6.65 21.57
N ALA A 122 -23.70 5.50 21.78
CA ALA A 122 -23.51 4.72 23.01
C ALA A 122 -22.03 4.35 23.21
N LYS A 123 -21.31 3.99 22.12
CA LYS A 123 -19.88 3.71 22.23
C LYS A 123 -19.05 4.97 22.47
N ALA A 124 -19.41 6.10 21.88
CA ALA A 124 -18.75 7.38 22.12
C ALA A 124 -18.90 7.83 23.59
N GLU A 125 -20.07 7.66 24.19
CA GLU A 125 -20.33 7.92 25.61
C GLU A 125 -19.52 6.97 26.51
N ASP A 126 -19.54 5.66 26.23
CA ASP A 126 -18.77 4.65 26.97
C ASP A 126 -17.25 4.91 26.92
N SER A 127 -16.74 5.47 25.82
CA SER A 127 -15.32 5.77 25.64
C SER A 127 -14.90 7.19 26.06
N GLU A 128 -15.85 8.03 26.47
CA GLU A 128 -15.59 9.40 26.92
C GLU A 128 -14.52 9.48 28.05
N PRO A 129 -14.52 8.61 29.08
CA PRO A 129 -13.49 8.64 30.11
C PRO A 129 -12.07 8.50 29.57
N PHE A 130 -11.85 7.55 28.64
CA PHE A 130 -10.55 7.36 28.00
C PHE A 130 -10.09 8.62 27.25
N PHE A 131 -11.00 9.27 26.53
CA PHE A 131 -10.67 10.48 25.78
C PHE A 131 -10.42 11.70 26.66
N ARG A 132 -11.05 11.79 27.84
CA ARG A 132 -10.73 12.82 28.83
C ARG A 132 -9.29 12.65 29.33
N ASP A 133 -8.88 11.43 29.64
CA ASP A 133 -7.52 11.14 30.09
C ASP A 133 -6.49 11.33 28.98
N LEU A 134 -6.85 11.01 27.73
CA LEU A 134 -5.97 11.15 26.57
C LEU A 134 -5.65 12.61 26.24
N LYS A 135 -6.52 13.56 26.61
CA LYS A 135 -6.46 14.97 26.20
C LYS A 135 -5.11 15.63 26.50
N ASP A 136 -4.52 15.30 27.63
CA ASP A 136 -3.23 15.88 28.06
C ASP A 136 -2.03 15.33 27.26
N PHE A 137 -2.22 14.22 26.56
CA PHE A 137 -1.18 13.56 25.77
C PHE A 137 -1.27 13.87 24.27
N VAL A 138 -2.30 14.57 23.81
CA VAL A 138 -2.54 14.83 22.39
C VAL A 138 -2.71 16.32 22.11
N PHE A 139 -1.57 16.98 21.84
CA PHE A 139 -1.39 18.41 21.55
C PHE A 139 -2.55 19.08 20.78
N ALA A 140 -3.56 19.56 21.51
CA ALA A 140 -4.73 20.30 21.03
C ALA A 140 -5.55 19.61 19.92
N ARG A 141 -5.48 18.29 19.77
CA ARG A 141 -6.30 17.56 18.79
C ARG A 141 -7.65 17.17 19.41
N PRO A 142 -8.75 17.13 18.62
CA PRO A 142 -10.01 16.58 19.11
C PRO A 142 -9.83 15.15 19.62
N THR A 143 -10.11 14.93 20.91
CA THR A 143 -10.14 13.60 21.53
C THR A 143 -11.56 13.08 21.52
N THR A 144 -12.01 12.67 20.34
CA THR A 144 -13.33 12.05 20.17
C THR A 144 -13.18 10.70 19.50
N LEU A 145 -14.22 9.86 19.60
CA LEU A 145 -14.21 8.54 19.00
C LEU A 145 -14.05 8.60 17.48
N GLU A 146 -14.62 9.61 16.82
CA GLU A 146 -14.46 9.87 15.38
C GLU A 146 -13.00 10.18 15.00
N ASN A 147 -12.23 10.76 15.91
CA ASN A 147 -10.88 11.24 15.63
C ASN A 147 -9.78 10.38 16.28
N ILE A 148 -10.13 9.25 16.90
CA ILE A 148 -9.19 8.39 17.65
C ILE A 148 -7.99 7.95 16.80
N TRP A 149 -8.20 7.67 15.51
CA TRP A 149 -7.13 7.26 14.59
C TRP A 149 -6.03 8.33 14.48
N ASN A 150 -6.42 9.61 14.46
CA ASN A 150 -5.49 10.73 14.33
C ASN A 150 -4.81 11.08 15.67
N ALA A 151 -5.37 10.63 16.80
CA ALA A 151 -4.78 10.79 18.12
C ALA A 151 -3.61 9.81 18.34
N ARG A 152 -3.66 8.61 17.75
CA ARG A 152 -2.64 7.56 17.90
C ARG A 152 -1.25 7.95 17.37
N ARG A 153 -1.17 8.84 16.38
CA ARG A 153 0.08 9.15 15.64
C ARG A 153 1.18 9.83 16.47
N LEU A 154 0.90 10.22 17.71
CA LEU A 154 1.87 10.93 18.58
C LEU A 154 2.78 9.98 19.40
N TYR A 155 2.41 8.73 19.61
CA TYR A 155 3.20 7.77 20.41
C TYR A 155 4.26 6.99 19.63
N LEU A 156 4.40 7.22 18.32
CA LEU A 156 5.32 6.49 17.44
C LEU A 156 6.42 7.38 16.84
N THR A 157 6.53 8.63 17.31
CA THR A 157 7.57 9.58 16.86
C THR A 157 8.39 10.18 17.99
N SER A 158 8.42 9.54 19.16
CA SER A 158 9.31 9.88 20.27
C SER A 158 10.31 8.76 20.52
#